data_AF-A0A958LZG6-F1
#
_entry.id   AF-A0A958LZG6-F1
#
_cell.length_a   1.000
_cell.length_b   1.000
_cell.length_c   1.000
_cell.angle_alpha   90.00
_cell.angle_beta   90.00
_cell.angle_gamma   90.00
#
_symmetry.space_group_name_H-M   'P 1'
#
loop_
_entity.id
_entity.type
_entity.pdbx_description
1 polymer ?
#
loop_
_entity_poly.entity_id
_entity_poly.type
_entity_poly.pdbx_seq_one_letter_code
_entity_poly.pdbx_strand_id
1 'polypeptide(L)'
;MGLIELNEAFAAQVLACVKAFDSDNFAKEKLGLSSKVGEVREETLNVNGGAIALGHPVGATGTRLVLTLMKEMIRRQTQFGLATLCIGGGQGGSMILELE
;
A
#
# COMPACT_ATOMS: atom_id res chain seq x y z
N MET A 1 9.76 -3.10 -3.53
CA MET A 1 9.69 -2.02 -2.51
C MET A 1 10.21 -2.56 -1.20
N GLY A 2 10.91 -1.76 -0.40
CA GLY A 2 11.40 -2.24 0.90
C GLY A 2 10.35 -2.14 2.01
N LEU A 3 9.45 -1.16 1.93
CA LEU A 3 8.29 -1.00 2.81
C LEU A 3 7.06 -0.54 2.03
N ILE A 4 5.88 -0.95 2.49
CA ILE A 4 4.59 -0.58 1.89
C ILE A 4 3.61 -0.20 3.00
N GLU A 5 3.03 0.99 2.88
CA GLU A 5 1.90 1.46 3.67
C GLU A 5 0.66 1.54 2.77
N LEU A 6 -0.22 0.55 2.90
CA LEU A 6 -1.48 0.45 2.18
C LEU A 6 -2.62 0.83 3.14
N ASN A 7 -3.45 1.79 2.74
CA ASN A 7 -4.64 2.13 3.51
C ASN A 7 -5.54 0.91 3.72
N GLU A 8 -5.87 0.63 4.97
CA GLU A 8 -6.72 -0.51 5.35
C GLU A 8 -8.16 -0.02 5.53
N ALA A 9 -8.87 0.24 4.42
CA ALA A 9 -10.27 0.63 4.52
C ALA A 9 -11.11 -0.51 5.12
N PHE A 10 -10.83 -1.74 4.69
CA PHE A 10 -11.40 -2.98 5.21
C PHE A 10 -10.38 -4.11 5.04
N ALA A 11 -10.42 -5.14 5.91
CA ALA A 11 -9.53 -6.30 5.79
C ALA A 11 -9.71 -7.00 4.42
N ALA A 12 -10.96 -7.19 3.99
CA ALA A 12 -11.28 -7.76 2.69
C ALA A 12 -10.71 -6.93 1.52
N GLN A 13 -10.70 -5.59 1.64
CA GLN A 13 -10.14 -4.71 0.62
C GLN A 13 -8.62 -4.89 0.51
N VAL A 14 -7.90 -4.96 1.62
CA VAL A 14 -6.45 -5.19 1.64
C VAL A 14 -6.11 -6.54 1.02
N LEU A 15 -6.76 -7.61 1.48
CA LEU A 15 -6.54 -8.97 0.98
C LEU A 15 -6.87 -9.09 -0.51
N ALA A 16 -7.91 -8.40 -0.99
CA ALA A 16 -8.24 -8.37 -2.40
C ALA A 16 -7.16 -7.63 -3.22
N CYS A 17 -6.63 -6.51 -2.74
CA CYS A 17 -5.53 -5.81 -3.40
C CYS A 17 -4.28 -6.68 -3.51
N VAL A 18 -3.85 -7.32 -2.41
CA VAL A 18 -2.67 -8.22 -2.41
C VAL A 18 -2.86 -9.36 -3.40
N LYS A 19 -4.02 -10.03 -3.40
CA LYS A 19 -4.32 -11.10 -4.36
C LYS A 19 -4.36 -10.61 -5.81
N ALA A 20 -4.92 -9.43 -6.05
CA ALA A 20 -5.00 -8.86 -7.39
C ALA A 20 -3.61 -8.48 -7.93
N PHE A 21 -2.74 -7.92 -7.08
CA PHE A 21 -1.37 -7.58 -7.46
C PHE A 21 -0.53 -8.82 -7.80
N ASP A 22 -0.78 -9.94 -7.13
CA ASP A 22 -0.08 -11.20 -7.37
C ASP A 22 -0.73 -12.09 -8.47
N SER A 23 -1.78 -11.62 -9.14
CA SER A 23 -2.51 -12.42 -10.13
C SER A 23 -2.18 -12.03 -11.58
N ASP A 24 -1.56 -12.96 -12.33
CA ASP A 24 -1.36 -12.79 -13.77
C ASP A 24 -2.69 -12.69 -14.53
N ASN A 25 -3.73 -13.40 -14.08
CA ASN A 25 -5.02 -13.36 -14.74
C ASN A 25 -5.70 -12.00 -14.57
N PHE A 26 -5.71 -11.47 -13.33
CA PHE A 26 -6.25 -10.14 -13.07
C PHE A 26 -5.49 -9.07 -13.85
N ALA A 27 -4.15 -9.16 -13.89
CA ALA A 27 -3.32 -8.22 -14.61
C ALA A 27 -3.63 -8.19 -16.12
N LYS A 28 -3.81 -9.35 -16.74
CA LYS A 28 -4.18 -9.45 -18.16
C LYS A 28 -5.60 -8.96 -18.44
N GLU A 29 -6.59 -9.46 -17.70
CA GLU A 29 -8.00 -9.21 -17.98
C GLU A 29 -8.49 -7.83 -17.57
N LYS A 30 -7.91 -7.24 -16.51
CA LYS A 30 -8.41 -6.00 -15.89
C LYS A 30 -7.45 -4.82 -16.04
N LEU A 31 -6.15 -5.07 -16.12
CA LEU A 31 -5.13 -4.00 -16.18
C LEU A 31 -4.46 -3.89 -17.55
N GLY A 32 -4.66 -4.86 -18.46
CA GLY A 32 -3.99 -4.89 -19.76
C GLY A 32 -2.47 -5.11 -19.67
N LEU A 33 -1.98 -5.66 -18.56
CA LEU A 33 -0.57 -5.95 -18.33
C LEU A 33 -0.22 -7.38 -18.76
N SER A 34 1.02 -7.60 -19.20
CA SER A 34 1.50 -8.91 -19.66
C SER A 34 1.74 -9.91 -18.51
N SER A 35 2.02 -9.41 -17.30
CA SER A 35 2.22 -10.17 -16.07
C SER A 35 1.65 -9.43 -14.87
N LYS A 36 1.55 -10.14 -13.74
CA LYS A 36 1.16 -9.60 -12.44
C LYS A 36 1.92 -8.33 -12.05
N VAL A 37 1.29 -7.45 -11.27
CA VAL A 37 1.88 -6.20 -10.77
C VAL A 37 3.09 -6.51 -9.88
N GLY A 38 2.96 -7.54 -9.05
CA GLY A 38 4.01 -8.00 -8.15
C GLY A 38 3.44 -8.47 -6.82
N GLU A 39 4.17 -9.38 -6.19
CA GLU A 39 3.85 -9.87 -4.86
C GLU A 39 4.10 -8.77 -3.80
N VAL A 40 3.16 -8.63 -2.87
CA VAL A 40 3.32 -7.79 -1.68
C VAL A 40 3.64 -8.69 -0.49
N ARG A 41 4.87 -8.60 0.00
CA ARG A 41 5.35 -9.44 1.10
C ARG A 41 4.85 -8.93 2.44
N GLU A 42 4.28 -9.82 3.25
CA GLU A 42 3.67 -9.49 4.54
C GLU A 42 4.65 -8.80 5.50
N GLU A 43 5.93 -9.20 5.50
CA GLU A 43 6.95 -8.62 6.39
C GLU A 43 7.33 -7.17 6.07
N THR A 44 6.83 -6.64 4.94
CA THR A 44 7.04 -5.26 4.48
C THR A 44 5.76 -4.43 4.41
N LEU A 45 4.59 -5.06 4.58
CA LEU A 45 3.28 -4.41 4.47
C LEU A 45 2.76 -4.00 5.84
N ASN A 46 2.45 -2.70 6.02
CA ASN A 46 1.79 -2.17 7.22
C ASN A 46 2.42 -2.64 8.54
N VAL A 47 3.77 -2.67 8.59
CA VAL A 47 4.55 -3.29 9.67
C VAL A 47 4.35 -2.68 11.06
N ASN A 48 3.72 -1.51 11.13
CA ASN A 48 3.40 -0.78 12.36
C ASN A 48 1.87 -0.69 12.61
N GLY A 49 1.07 -1.52 11.93
CA GLY A 49 -0.40 -1.46 11.91
C GLY A 49 -0.94 -0.40 10.97
N GLY A 50 -2.19 -0.56 10.52
CA GLY A 50 -2.84 0.35 9.58
C GLY A 50 -4.17 0.90 10.08
N ALA A 51 -5.00 1.34 9.13
CA ALA A 51 -6.23 2.09 9.43
C ALA A 51 -7.31 1.28 10.15
N ILE A 52 -7.29 -0.06 10.07
CA ILE A 52 -8.22 -0.91 10.84
C ILE A 52 -7.92 -0.80 12.34
N ALA A 53 -6.64 -0.77 12.72
CA ALA A 53 -6.23 -0.70 14.11
C ALA A 53 -6.16 0.75 14.63
N LEU A 54 -5.64 1.67 13.80
CA LEU A 54 -5.33 3.06 14.19
C LEU A 54 -6.48 4.04 13.91
N GLY A 55 -7.43 3.65 13.07
CA GLY A 55 -8.53 4.48 12.60
C GLY A 55 -8.29 5.14 11.23
N HIS A 56 -9.39 5.57 10.61
CA HIS A 56 -9.42 6.16 9.27
C HIS A 56 -10.14 7.53 9.26
N PRO A 57 -9.54 8.60 9.80
CA PRO A 57 -10.06 9.95 9.60
C PRO A 57 -9.89 10.34 8.11
N VAL A 58 -11.01 10.47 7.41
CA VAL A 58 -11.07 10.81 5.98
C VAL A 58 -10.39 12.18 5.75
N GLY A 59 -9.59 12.29 4.69
CA GLY A 59 -8.80 13.48 4.38
C GLY A 59 -7.48 13.62 5.16
N ALA A 60 -7.37 13.03 6.37
CA ALA A 60 -6.16 13.08 7.18
C ALA A 60 -5.29 11.81 7.05
N THR A 61 -5.88 10.66 6.70
CA THR A 61 -5.17 9.37 6.64
C THR A 61 -4.01 9.36 5.64
N GLY A 62 -4.10 10.11 4.53
CA GLY A 62 -3.02 10.21 3.55
C GLY A 62 -1.71 10.73 4.16
N THR A 63 -1.79 11.78 4.97
CA THR A 63 -0.63 12.33 5.70
C THR A 63 -0.06 11.31 6.68
N ARG A 64 -0.93 10.56 7.38
CA ARG A 64 -0.50 9.52 8.32
C ARG A 64 0.29 8.43 7.61
N LEU A 65 -0.20 7.90 6.49
CA LEU A 65 0.47 6.86 5.68
C LEU A 65 1.89 7.29 5.29
N VAL A 66 2.04 8.50 4.75
CA VAL A 66 3.35 9.04 4.34
C VAL A 66 4.28 9.21 5.54
N LEU A 67 3.78 9.77 6.64
CA LEU A 67 4.57 10.01 7.85
C LEU A 67 5.04 8.71 8.51
N THR A 68 4.16 7.70 8.64
CA THR A 68 4.53 6.43 9.25
C THR A 68 5.49 5.64 8.37
N LEU A 69 5.27 5.65 7.06
CA LEU A 69 6.20 5.04 6.10
C LEU A 69 7.59 5.65 6.19
N MET A 70 7.70 6.98 6.14
CA MET A 70 8.99 7.69 6.20
C MET A 70 9.74 7.39 7.51
N LYS A 71 9.04 7.43 8.66
CA LYS A 71 9.65 7.08 9.97
C LYS A 71 10.19 5.66 9.99
N GLU A 72 9.45 4.71 9.42
CA GLU A 72 9.87 3.31 9.37
C GLU A 72 11.01 3.07 8.38
N MET A 73 11.02 3.76 7.24
CA MET A 73 12.11 3.74 6.27
C MET A 73 13.42 4.22 6.91
N ILE A 74 13.39 5.32 7.68
CA ILE A 74 14.53 5.81 8.44
C ILE A 74 14.98 4.75 9.46
N ARG A 75 14.04 4.16 10.21
CA ARG A 75 14.35 3.14 11.23
C ARG A 75 15.00 1.88 10.65
N ARG A 76 14.58 1.45 9.45
CA ARG A 76 15.09 0.25 8.77
C ARG A 76 16.16 0.53 7.72
N GLN A 77 16.55 1.79 7.53
CA GLN A 77 17.49 2.22 6.48
C GLN A 77 17.08 1.69 5.10
N THR A 78 15.81 1.84 4.75
CA THR A 78 15.23 1.37 3.50
C THR A 78 15.11 2.52 2.50
N GLN A 79 15.75 2.39 1.34
CA GLN A 79 15.77 3.44 0.31
C GLN A 79 14.39 3.75 -0.26
N PHE A 80 13.60 2.74 -0.66
CA PHE A 80 12.31 2.96 -1.32
C PHE A 80 11.12 2.41 -0.54
N GLY A 81 10.11 3.26 -0.34
CA GLY A 81 8.82 2.91 0.24
C GLY A 81 7.65 3.32 -0.65
N LEU A 82 6.53 2.60 -0.53
CA LEU A 82 5.29 2.90 -1.26
C LEU A 82 4.16 3.23 -0.28
N ALA A 83 3.60 4.43 -0.37
CA ALA A 83 2.33 4.77 0.27
C ALA A 83 1.21 4.68 -0.76
N THR A 84 0.12 3.97 -0.46
CA THR A 84 -0.99 3.77 -1.41
C THR A 84 -2.33 3.68 -0.69
N LEU A 85 -3.39 4.17 -1.32
CA LEU A 85 -4.74 4.16 -0.75
C LEU A 85 -5.84 4.02 -1.81
N CYS A 86 -6.92 3.32 -1.43
CA CYS A 86 -8.20 3.39 -2.12
C CYS A 86 -8.99 4.63 -1.68
N ILE A 87 -9.85 5.13 -2.57
CA ILE A 87 -10.66 6.33 -2.34
C ILE A 87 -12.10 6.03 -2.76
N GLY A 88 -13.06 6.44 -1.93
CA GLY A 88 -14.48 6.36 -2.25
C GLY A 88 -14.80 7.05 -3.59
N GLY A 89 -15.77 6.53 -4.33
CA GLY A 89 -16.07 7.01 -5.69
C GLY A 89 -15.21 6.36 -6.79
N GLY A 90 -14.48 5.29 -6.46
CA GLY A 90 -13.77 4.46 -7.45
C GLY A 90 -12.42 5.03 -7.87
N GLN A 91 -11.72 5.69 -6.95
CA GLN A 91 -10.40 6.27 -7.18
C GLN A 91 -9.32 5.60 -6.32
N GLY A 92 -8.06 5.90 -6.61
CA GLY A 92 -6.92 5.49 -5.83
C GLY A 92 -5.76 6.47 -5.98
N GLY A 93 -4.84 6.45 -5.02
CA GLY A 93 -3.61 7.24 -5.06
C GLY A 93 -2.43 6.41 -4.60
N SER A 94 -1.28 6.63 -5.22
CA SER A 94 -0.01 6.00 -4.84
C SER A 94 1.14 7.00 -4.92
N MET A 95 2.13 6.84 -4.05
CA MET A 95 3.32 7.67 -3.96
C MET A 95 4.52 6.81 -3.56
N ILE A 96 5.63 6.96 -4.28
CA ILE A 96 6.92 6.40 -3.90
C ILE A 96 7.66 7.46 -3.08
N LEU A 97 8.21 7.04 -1.94
CA LEU A 97 9.16 7.81 -1.16
C LEU A 97 10.55 7.24 -1.37
N GLU A 98 11.53 8.13 -1.51
CA GLU A 98 12.95 7.80 -1.53
C GLU A 98 13.62 8.41 -0.30
N LEU A 99 14.43 7.63 0.39
CA LEU A 99 15.29 8.07 1.48
C LEU A 99 16.69 8.35 0.92
N GLU A 100 17.09 9.62 0.97
CA GLU A 100 18.43 10.10 0.60
C GLU A 100 19.48 9.87 1.70
#